data_AF-A0A7S1A9L8-F1
#
_entry.id   AF-A0A7S1A9L8-F1
#
_cell.length_a   1.000
_cell.length_b   1.000
_cell.length_c   1.000
_cell.angle_alpha   90.00
_cell.angle_beta   90.00
_cell.angle_gamma   90.00
#
_symmetry.space_group_name_H-M   'P 1'
#
loop_
_entity.id
_entity.type
_entity.pdbx_description
1 polymer ?
#
loop_
_entity_poly.entity_id
_entity_poly.type
_entity_poly.pdbx_seq_one_letter_code
_entity_poly.pdbx_strand_id
1 'polypeptide(L)'
;CLCALSNFGFCSRPFLAQRLAKVPGERLNSVSTFFNVMCIGIVVLVPVCLVTEGGQMTSTLRNFDRDALLSFIIKMTSSGISFFFYQLSQLNLMVRMSALAFSVITPISKAFVIVSCAQILGTPFRFLNLTGVFVAVAGVGLFTLAQRRPKIV
;
A
#
# COMPACT_ATOMS: atom_id res chain seq x y z
N CYS A 1 16.78 -6.31 4.13
CA CYS A 1 16.16 -6.25 5.48
C CYS A 1 14.98 -5.29 5.57
N LEU A 2 15.07 -4.04 5.09
CA LEU A 2 13.97 -3.05 5.21
C LEU A 2 12.64 -3.50 4.57
N CYS A 3 12.67 -4.14 3.39
CA CYS A 3 11.46 -4.64 2.74
C CYS A 3 10.71 -5.70 3.57
N ALA A 4 11.45 -6.51 4.34
CA ALA A 4 10.85 -7.53 5.21
C ALA A 4 10.14 -6.89 6.41
N LEU A 5 10.75 -5.84 7.00
CA LEU A 5 10.13 -5.04 8.05
C LEU A 5 8.83 -4.37 7.57
N SER A 6 8.84 -3.80 6.37
CA SER A 6 7.63 -3.23 5.78
C SER A 6 6.54 -4.28 5.58
N ASN A 7 6.88 -5.46 5.04
CA ASN A 7 5.91 -6.54 4.88
C ASN A 7 5.32 -6.99 6.22
N PHE A 8 6.15 -7.11 7.27
CA PHE A 8 5.65 -7.43 8.61
C PHE A 8 4.65 -6.38 9.13
N GLY A 9 4.98 -5.08 8.99
CA GLY A 9 4.07 -4.00 9.36
C GLY A 9 2.77 -3.99 8.56
N PHE A 10 2.83 -4.23 7.25
CA PHE A 10 1.63 -4.30 6.41
C PHE A 10 0.77 -5.54 6.66
N CYS A 11 1.37 -6.68 7.00
CA CYS A 11 0.65 -7.91 7.33
C CYS A 11 0.02 -7.89 8.72
N SER A 12 0.65 -7.22 9.70
CA SER A 12 0.09 -7.10 11.05
C SER A 12 -1.11 -6.16 11.11
N ARG A 13 -1.14 -5.11 10.28
CA ARG A 13 -2.20 -4.10 10.21
C ARG A 13 -3.63 -4.69 10.04
N PRO A 14 -3.93 -5.58 9.06
CA PRO A 14 -5.26 -6.19 8.95
C PRO A 14 -5.60 -7.07 10.13
N PHE A 15 -4.63 -7.80 10.68
CA PHE A 15 -4.86 -8.65 11.84
C PHE A 15 -5.23 -7.83 13.09
N LEU A 16 -4.48 -6.76 13.36
CA LEU A 16 -4.74 -5.82 14.44
C LEU A 16 -6.07 -5.09 14.25
N ALA A 17 -6.36 -4.62 13.03
CA ALA A 17 -7.63 -3.97 12.71
C ALA A 17 -8.83 -4.89 12.99
N GLN A 18 -8.74 -6.18 12.64
CA GLN A 18 -9.79 -7.15 12.93
C GLN A 18 -9.92 -7.51 14.41
N ARG A 19 -8.80 -7.56 15.14
CA ARG A 19 -8.82 -7.74 16.60
C ARG A 19 -9.50 -6.56 17.28
N LEU A 20 -9.18 -5.34 16.86
CA LEU A 20 -9.78 -4.11 17.39
C LEU A 20 -11.28 -4.02 17.06
N ALA A 21 -11.70 -4.48 15.88
CA ALA A 21 -13.11 -4.53 15.49
C ALA A 21 -13.97 -5.48 16.37
N LYS A 22 -13.36 -6.46 17.04
CA LYS A 22 -14.04 -7.42 17.93
C LYS A 22 -14.17 -6.93 19.37
N VAL A 23 -13.50 -5.83 19.74
CA VAL A 23 -13.59 -5.26 21.09
C VAL A 23 -14.93 -4.54 21.25
N PRO A 24 -15.71 -4.81 22.32
CA PRO A 24 -16.95 -4.08 22.58
C PRO A 24 -16.66 -2.64 23.00
N GLY A 25 -17.25 -1.66 22.31
CA GLY A 25 -17.05 -0.23 22.55
C GLY A 25 -17.51 0.64 21.37
N GLU A 26 -17.39 1.96 21.50
CA GLU A 26 -17.70 2.92 20.44
C GLU A 26 -16.72 2.76 19.28
N ARG A 27 -17.24 2.40 18.10
CA ARG A 27 -16.43 2.06 16.93
C ARG A 27 -16.10 3.32 16.14
N LEU A 28 -14.82 3.60 15.94
CA LEU A 28 -14.42 4.64 15.00
C LEU A 28 -14.82 4.24 13.57
N ASN A 29 -15.36 5.20 12.83
CA ASN A 29 -15.64 5.05 11.41
C ASN A 29 -14.32 4.89 10.63
N SER A 30 -14.34 4.14 9.52
CA SER A 30 -13.14 3.83 8.72
C SER A 30 -12.39 5.10 8.27
N VAL A 31 -13.15 6.17 8.01
CA VAL A 31 -12.61 7.50 7.65
C VAL A 31 -11.90 8.16 8.84
N SER A 32 -12.48 8.11 10.03
CA SER A 32 -11.88 8.65 11.25
C SER A 32 -10.62 7.89 11.65
N THR A 33 -10.62 6.55 11.51
CA THR A 33 -9.42 5.73 11.71
C THR A 33 -8.33 6.08 10.70
N PHE A 34 -8.69 6.28 9.43
CA PHE A 34 -7.74 6.70 8.41
C PHE A 34 -7.12 8.06 8.74
N PHE A 35 -7.95 9.04 9.11
CA PHE A 35 -7.51 10.37 9.49
C PHE A 35 -6.50 10.32 10.66
N ASN A 36 -6.82 9.59 11.72
CA ASN A 36 -5.92 9.43 12.86
C ASN A 36 -4.58 8.79 12.47
N VAL A 37 -4.60 7.75 11.63
CA VAL A 37 -3.37 7.11 11.14
C VAL A 37 -2.53 8.08 10.31
N MET A 38 -3.15 8.90 9.47
CA MET A 38 -2.42 9.90 8.67
C MET A 38 -1.82 11.00 9.55
N CYS A 39 -2.55 11.51 10.54
CA CYS A 39 -2.02 12.50 11.49
C CYS A 39 -0.81 11.97 12.26
N ILE A 40 -0.91 10.76 12.83
CA ILE A 40 0.23 10.11 13.50
C ILE A 40 1.38 9.90 12.53
N GLY A 41 1.07 9.47 11.30
CA GLY A 41 2.05 9.30 10.23
C GLY A 41 2.84 10.58 9.95
N ILE A 42 2.17 11.73 9.81
CA ILE A 42 2.83 13.03 9.59
C ILE A 42 3.74 13.39 10.76
N VAL A 43 3.24 13.27 12.01
CA VAL A 43 4.01 13.61 13.21
C VAL A 43 5.27 12.77 13.34
N VAL A 44 5.26 11.51 12.89
CA VAL A 44 6.42 10.62 12.94
C VAL A 44 7.32 10.76 11.71
N LEU A 45 6.76 10.85 10.48
CA LEU A 45 7.55 10.90 9.25
C LEU A 45 8.30 12.22 9.08
N VAL A 46 7.67 13.34 9.42
CA VAL A 46 8.27 14.67 9.22
C VAL A 46 9.60 14.83 9.96
N PRO A 47 9.72 14.54 11.28
CA PRO A 47 10.99 14.66 11.97
C PRO A 47 12.03 13.65 11.46
N VAL A 48 11.62 12.42 11.14
CA VAL A 48 12.54 11.41 10.57
C VAL A 48 13.10 11.90 9.24
N CYS A 49 12.25 12.41 8.35
CA CYS A 49 12.64 12.93 7.04
C CYS A 49 13.58 14.14 7.16
N LEU A 50 13.31 15.06 8.09
CA LEU A 50 14.19 16.20 8.36
C LEU A 50 15.57 15.77 8.85
N VAL A 51 15.65 14.74 9.70
CA VAL A 51 16.93 14.22 10.20
C VAL A 51 17.70 13.47 9.12
N THR A 52 17.04 12.69 8.26
CA THR A 52 17.72 11.87 7.24
C THR A 52 18.07 12.64 5.98
N GLU A 53 17.20 13.55 5.52
CA GLU A 53 17.29 14.19 4.20
C GLU A 53 17.43 15.71 4.28
N GLY A 54 17.27 16.33 5.46
CA GLY A 54 17.23 17.79 5.62
C GLY A 54 18.46 18.52 5.08
N GLY A 55 19.65 17.92 5.15
CA GLY A 55 20.89 18.50 4.60
C GLY A 55 20.93 18.54 3.06
N GLN A 56 20.25 17.61 2.38
CA GLN A 56 20.19 17.56 0.91
C GLN A 56 19.04 18.40 0.35
N MET A 57 18.00 18.65 1.15
CA MET A 57 16.81 19.40 0.77
C MET A 57 17.14 20.84 0.35
N THR A 58 17.93 21.56 1.15
CA THR A 58 18.30 22.97 0.89
C THR A 58 19.19 23.12 -0.35
N SER A 59 20.15 22.21 -0.53
CA SER A 59 21.02 22.20 -1.72
C SER A 59 20.24 21.88 -2.99
N THR A 60 19.28 20.96 -2.92
CA THR A 60 18.46 20.56 -4.06
C THR A 60 17.50 21.68 -4.46
N LEU A 61 16.82 22.33 -3.51
CA LEU A 61 15.91 23.45 -3.80
C LEU A 61 16.61 24.63 -4.48
N ARG A 62 17.88 24.90 -4.15
CA ARG A 62 18.65 26.00 -4.74
C ARG A 62 19.04 25.74 -6.20
N ASN A 63 19.13 24.48 -6.60
CA ASN A 63 19.51 24.05 -7.96
C ASN A 63 18.30 23.83 -8.88
N PHE A 64 17.08 24.02 -8.39
CA PHE A 64 15.87 23.84 -9.19
C PHE A 64 15.57 25.09 -10.03
N ASP A 65 15.40 24.88 -11.33
CA ASP A 65 14.82 25.89 -12.21
C ASP A 65 13.31 26.05 -11.94
N ARG A 66 12.74 27.24 -12.19
CA ARG A 66 11.34 27.55 -11.83
C ARG A 66 10.33 26.62 -12.50
N ASP A 67 10.54 26.30 -13.79
CA ASP A 67 9.64 25.40 -14.54
C ASP A 67 9.76 23.94 -14.10
N ALA A 68 10.97 23.51 -13.71
CA ALA A 68 11.20 22.19 -13.16
C ALA A 68 10.54 22.02 -11.78
N LEU A 69 10.54 23.09 -10.97
CA LEU A 69 9.93 23.11 -9.64
C LEU A 69 8.40 22.96 -9.72
N LEU A 70 7.75 23.68 -10.64
CA LEU A 70 6.30 23.60 -10.83
C LEU A 70 5.88 22.20 -11.31
N SER A 71 6.61 21.63 -12.27
CA SER A 71 6.40 20.25 -12.73
C SER A 71 6.60 19.22 -11.62
N PHE A 72 7.58 19.43 -10.75
CA PHE A 72 7.85 18.58 -9.60
C PHE A 72 6.71 18.65 -8.57
N ILE A 73 6.22 19.86 -8.23
CA ILE A 73 5.09 20.03 -7.32
C ILE A 73 3.86 19.31 -7.86
N ILE A 74 3.50 19.50 -9.13
CA ILE A 74 2.33 18.85 -9.72
C ILE A 74 2.46 17.32 -9.63
N LYS A 75 3.64 16.77 -9.97
CA LYS A 75 3.90 15.33 -9.86
C LYS A 75 3.78 14.84 -8.41
N MET A 76 4.36 15.56 -7.45
CA MET A 76 4.28 15.19 -6.03
C MET A 76 2.85 15.26 -5.49
N THR A 77 2.10 16.32 -5.81
CA THR A 77 0.69 16.46 -5.41
C THR A 77 -0.16 15.35 -6.03
N SER A 78 0.03 15.03 -7.32
CA SER A 78 -0.71 13.96 -7.98
C SER A 78 -0.42 12.57 -7.37
N SER A 79 0.84 12.32 -7.01
CA SER A 79 1.25 11.10 -6.31
C SER A 79 0.65 11.02 -4.91
N GLY A 80 0.66 12.13 -4.16
CA GLY A 80 0.06 12.22 -2.83
C GLY A 80 -1.45 11.96 -2.84
N ILE A 81 -2.18 12.54 -3.79
CA ILE A 81 -3.62 12.30 -3.97
C ILE A 81 -3.88 10.83 -4.30
N SER A 82 -3.10 10.26 -5.22
CA SER A 82 -3.21 8.84 -5.59
C SER A 82 -2.96 7.91 -4.40
N PHE A 83 -1.96 8.22 -3.58
CA PHE A 83 -1.64 7.49 -2.36
C PHE A 83 -2.76 7.59 -1.32
N PHE A 84 -3.36 8.77 -1.15
CA PHE A 84 -4.49 8.97 -0.25
C PHE A 84 -5.68 8.09 -0.63
N PHE A 85 -6.09 8.10 -1.90
CA PHE A 85 -7.19 7.26 -2.38
C PHE A 85 -6.88 5.76 -2.25
N TYR A 86 -5.65 5.35 -2.57
CA TYR A 86 -5.21 3.99 -2.37
C TYR A 86 -5.34 3.56 -0.91
N GLN A 87 -4.83 4.36 0.02
CA GLN A 87 -4.84 4.02 1.44
C GLN A 87 -6.25 4.03 2.04
N LEU A 88 -7.11 4.94 1.60
CA LEU A 88 -8.52 4.99 1.98
C LEU A 88 -9.28 3.76 1.48
N SER A 89 -9.08 3.36 0.21
CA SER A 89 -9.70 2.16 -0.37
C SER A 89 -9.25 0.89 0.37
N GLN A 90 -7.95 0.78 0.68
CA GLN A 90 -7.43 -0.34 1.45
C GLN A 90 -8.05 -0.45 2.84
N LEU A 91 -8.20 0.64 3.57
CA LEU A 91 -8.82 0.60 4.90
C LEU A 91 -10.29 0.18 4.83
N ASN A 92 -11.03 0.66 3.83
CA ASN A 92 -12.41 0.22 3.60
C ASN A 92 -12.49 -1.28 3.27
N LEU A 93 -11.55 -1.80 2.47
CA LEU A 93 -11.46 -3.23 2.16
C LEU A 93 -11.12 -4.08 3.40
N MET A 94 -10.23 -3.60 4.26
CA MET A 94 -9.83 -4.31 5.48
C MET A 94 -10.98 -4.50 6.48
N VAL A 95 -11.95 -3.58 6.51
CA VAL A 95 -13.16 -3.70 7.35
C VAL A 95 -14.17 -4.68 6.74
N ARG A 96 -14.23 -4.79 5.41
CA ARG A 96 -15.21 -5.62 4.70
C ARG A 96 -14.73 -7.06 4.46
N MET A 97 -13.43 -7.32 4.48
CA MET A 97 -12.85 -8.62 4.16
C MET A 97 -12.17 -9.27 5.37
N SER A 98 -12.00 -10.59 5.32
CA SER A 98 -11.19 -11.32 6.30
C SER A 98 -9.70 -10.95 6.16
N ALA A 99 -8.91 -10.96 7.24
CA ALA A 99 -7.47 -10.68 7.17
C ALA A 99 -6.75 -11.67 6.25
N LEU A 100 -7.24 -12.92 6.20
CA LEU A 100 -6.80 -13.94 5.24
C LEU A 100 -7.06 -13.54 3.80
N ALA A 101 -8.29 -13.14 3.45
CA ALA A 101 -8.61 -12.70 2.09
C ALA A 101 -7.80 -11.47 1.69
N PHE A 102 -7.65 -10.49 2.60
CA PHE A 102 -6.86 -9.29 2.36
C PHE A 102 -5.37 -9.62 2.14
N SER A 103 -4.82 -10.58 2.89
CA SER A 103 -3.44 -11.04 2.75
C SER A 103 -3.19 -11.78 1.43
N VAL A 104 -4.21 -12.42 0.84
CA VAL A 104 -4.10 -13.05 -0.48
C VAL A 104 -4.22 -12.02 -1.60
N ILE A 105 -5.09 -11.01 -1.46
CA ILE A 105 -5.30 -9.97 -2.48
C ILE A 105 -4.10 -9.03 -2.61
N THR A 106 -3.47 -8.69 -1.49
CA THR A 106 -2.38 -7.69 -1.46
C THR A 106 -1.18 -8.05 -2.36
N PRO A 107 -0.63 -9.29 -2.34
CA PRO A 107 0.40 -9.71 -3.27
C PRO A 107 0.01 -9.62 -4.75
N ILE A 108 -1.26 -9.87 -5.09
CA ILE A 108 -1.76 -9.80 -6.47
C ILE A 108 -1.73 -8.37 -6.96
N SER A 109 -2.27 -7.43 -6.16
CA SER A 109 -2.26 -6.01 -6.51
C SER A 109 -0.83 -5.52 -6.71
N LYS A 110 0.11 -5.99 -5.89
CA LYS A 110 1.54 -5.72 -6.08
C LYS A 110 2.09 -6.33 -7.37
N ALA A 111 1.72 -7.56 -7.71
CA ALA A 111 2.12 -8.19 -8.96
C ALA A 111 1.62 -7.41 -10.19
N PHE A 112 0.36 -6.95 -10.18
CA PHE A 112 -0.16 -6.08 -11.24
C PHE A 112 0.62 -4.77 -11.35
N VAL A 113 0.94 -4.12 -10.24
CA VAL A 113 1.74 -2.89 -10.24
C VAL A 113 3.12 -3.15 -10.84
N ILE A 114 3.78 -4.26 -10.49
CA ILE A 114 5.08 -4.64 -11.07
C ILE A 114 4.97 -4.82 -12.58
N VAL A 115 3.92 -5.51 -13.07
CA VAL A 115 3.67 -5.71 -14.50
C VAL A 115 3.48 -4.38 -15.22
N SER A 116 2.59 -3.53 -14.71
CA SER A 116 2.30 -2.21 -15.28
C SER A 116 3.54 -1.31 -15.30
N CYS A 117 4.29 -1.23 -14.19
CA CYS A 117 5.51 -0.43 -14.13
C CYS A 117 6.53 -0.90 -15.16
N ALA A 118 6.78 -2.20 -15.25
CA ALA A 118 7.80 -2.70 -16.15
C ALA A 118 7.40 -2.60 -17.64
N GLN A 119 6.10 -2.54 -17.97
CA GLN A 119 5.62 -2.14 -19.31
C GLN A 119 5.90 -0.66 -19.59
N ILE A 120 5.56 0.23 -18.65
CA ILE A 120 5.76 1.68 -18.79
C ILE A 120 7.25 2.04 -18.88
N LEU A 121 8.11 1.36 -18.11
CA LEU A 121 9.55 1.60 -18.09
C LEU A 121 10.31 0.88 -19.22
N GLY A 122 9.61 0.11 -20.08
CA GLY A 122 10.23 -0.61 -21.18
C GLY A 122 11.22 -1.70 -20.75
N THR A 123 11.15 -2.17 -19.50
CA THR A 123 12.08 -3.18 -18.99
C THR A 123 11.77 -4.55 -19.58
N PRO A 124 12.77 -5.31 -20.05
CA PRO A 124 12.55 -6.59 -20.68
C PRO A 124 11.97 -7.61 -19.69
N PHE A 125 10.75 -8.06 -19.96
CA PHE A 125 10.10 -9.11 -19.19
C PHE A 125 10.68 -10.47 -19.55
N ARG A 126 11.39 -11.10 -18.62
CA ARG A 126 11.76 -12.52 -18.73
C ARG A 126 10.52 -13.40 -18.63
N PHE A 127 10.47 -14.49 -19.40
CA PHE A 127 9.41 -15.50 -19.36
C PHE A 127 9.08 -15.99 -17.93
N LEU A 128 10.10 -16.06 -17.06
CA LEU A 128 9.94 -16.44 -15.65
C LEU A 128 8.98 -15.51 -14.86
N ASN A 129 8.98 -14.23 -15.18
CA ASN A 129 8.11 -13.24 -14.54
C ASN A 129 6.66 -13.43 -14.98
N LEU A 130 6.44 -13.78 -16.25
CA LEU A 130 5.11 -14.06 -16.80
C LEU A 130 4.49 -15.30 -16.14
N THR A 131 5.28 -16.36 -15.97
CA THR A 131 4.84 -17.56 -15.26
C THR A 131 4.50 -17.28 -13.79
N GLY A 132 5.25 -16.41 -13.12
CA GLY A 132 4.97 -16.00 -11.75
C GLY A 132 3.63 -15.29 -11.60
N VAL A 133 3.30 -14.40 -12.54
CA VAL A 133 1.99 -13.71 -12.59
C VAL A 133 0.86 -14.72 -12.83
N PHE A 134 1.03 -15.65 -13.76
CA PHE A 134 0.03 -16.68 -14.05
C PHE A 134 -0.25 -17.57 -12.82
N VAL A 135 0.81 -18.03 -12.15
CA VAL A 135 0.69 -18.82 -10.91
C VAL A 135 -0.02 -18.02 -9.81
N ALA A 136 0.30 -16.72 -9.67
CA ALA A 136 -0.35 -15.86 -8.68
C ALA A 136 -1.86 -15.71 -8.96
N VAL A 137 -2.25 -15.47 -10.21
CA VAL A 137 -3.67 -15.36 -10.60
C VAL A 137 -4.40 -16.70 -10.40
N ALA A 138 -3.77 -17.81 -10.79
CA ALA A 138 -4.33 -19.16 -10.58
C ALA A 138 -4.55 -19.48 -9.09
N GLY A 139 -3.59 -19.12 -8.24
CA GLY A 139 -3.68 -19.32 -6.78
C GLY A 139 -4.89 -18.60 -6.16
N VAL A 140 -5.28 -17.46 -6.71
CA VAL A 140 -6.40 -16.64 -6.20
C VAL A 140 -7.73 -17.18 -6.68
N GLY A 141 -7.77 -17.67 -7.92
CA GLY A 141 -8.89 -18.45 -8.43
C GLY A 141 -9.17 -19.64 -7.52
N LEU A 142 -8.12 -20.41 -7.19
CA LEU A 142 -8.21 -21.53 -6.24
C LEU A 142 -8.66 -21.09 -4.84
N PHE A 143 -8.12 -20.00 -4.29
CA PHE A 143 -8.53 -19.47 -2.99
C PHE A 143 -10.01 -19.05 -2.98
N THR A 144 -10.48 -18.39 -4.04
CA THR A 144 -11.88 -17.96 -4.17
C THR A 144 -12.80 -19.17 -4.27
N LEU A 145 -12.40 -20.21 -5.02
CA LEU A 145 -13.13 -21.48 -5.08
C LEU A 145 -13.18 -22.18 -3.73
N ALA A 146 -12.07 -22.20 -2.99
CA ALA A 146 -12.00 -22.78 -1.65
C ALA A 146 -12.91 -22.04 -0.65
N GLN A 147 -13.00 -20.71 -0.72
CA GLN A 147 -13.93 -19.93 0.10
C GLN A 147 -15.40 -20.16 -0.23
N ARG A 148 -15.73 -20.51 -1.48
CA ARG A 148 -17.10 -20.78 -1.92
C ARG A 148 -17.61 -22.16 -1.52
N ARG A 149 -16.72 -23.10 -1.17
CA ARG A 149 -17.16 -24.41 -0.70
C ARG A 149 -17.76 -24.26 0.71
N PRO A 150 -18.97 -24.84 0.96
CA PRO A 150 -19.52 -24.85 2.31
C PRO A 150 -18.53 -25.58 3.22
N LYS A 151 -18.27 -25.02 4.40
CA LYS A 151 -17.54 -25.75 5.44
C LYS A 151 -18.40 -26.97 5.78
N ILE A 152 -17.89 -28.16 5.47
CA ILE A 152 -18.45 -29.41 5.98
C ILE A 152 -18.17 -29.34 7.49
N VAL A 153 -19.20 -28.96 8.25
CA VAL A 153 -19.27 -29.05 9.70
C VAL A 153 -20.25 -30.16 10.00
#